data_AF-A0A359HAN7-F1
#
_entry.id   AF-A0A359HAN7-F1
#
_cell.length_a   1.000
_cell.length_b   1.000
_cell.length_c   1.000
_cell.angle_alpha   90.00
_cell.angle_beta   90.00
_cell.angle_gamma   90.00
#
_symmetry.space_group_name_H-M   'P 1'
#
loop_
_entity.id
_entity.type
_entity.pdbx_description
1 polymer ?
#
loop_
_entity_poly.entity_id
_entity_poly.type
_entity_poly.pdbx_seq_one_letter_code
_entity_poly.pdbx_strand_id
1 'polypeptide(L)'
;MSDDKQNKPAFFYGWLVLAACVLVGITAAAQLTYGIYVKELIAEFHWSRTLTSSISSVHYFVYSLAAVLAGTITDRYKPRLLIVVSAVLLGGGLFLCGFSRNVWQMYLFFGVIAALGTSCCYCVPSSVVQRWFIEKRSVALGISMCGISIGSFVISLLVGYFIPHYGWRVGVFAEGAFLFSIMILASFFMAGNPEEKGLLPYGAEKTKTTNIYIDQCLNDVWTFKSLIVNKYFLGCFANQFFTCISLIMTNRDGS
;
A
#
# COMPACT_ATOMS: atom_id res chain seq x y z
N MET A 1 -42.59 24.16 -13.14
CA MET A 1 -41.60 24.64 -12.15
C MET A 1 -41.85 23.86 -10.86
N SER A 2 -41.44 22.59 -10.83
CA SER A 2 -41.56 21.74 -9.64
C SER A 2 -40.15 21.45 -9.16
N ASP A 3 -39.81 22.06 -8.02
CA ASP A 3 -38.61 21.77 -7.23
C ASP A 3 -38.59 20.27 -6.88
N ASP A 4 -37.93 19.48 -7.72
CA ASP A 4 -37.46 18.15 -7.34
C ASP A 4 -36.26 18.36 -6.42
N LYS A 5 -36.56 18.55 -5.13
CA LYS A 5 -35.59 18.36 -4.04
C LYS A 5 -35.16 16.91 -4.08
N GLN A 6 -34.24 16.60 -4.99
CA GLN A 6 -33.50 15.35 -4.99
C GLN A 6 -32.88 15.20 -3.61
N ASN A 7 -33.47 14.30 -2.82
CA ASN A 7 -32.93 13.83 -1.56
C ASN A 7 -31.51 13.33 -1.81
N LYS A 8 -30.52 14.22 -1.70
CA LYS A 8 -29.12 13.84 -1.68
C LYS A 8 -28.98 12.92 -0.47
N PRO A 9 -28.65 11.63 -0.64
CA PRO A 9 -28.45 10.77 0.51
C PRO A 9 -27.41 11.44 1.41
N ALA A 10 -27.74 11.59 2.70
CA ALA A 10 -26.90 12.30 3.67
C ALA A 10 -25.49 11.70 3.82
N PHE A 11 -25.27 10.50 3.26
CA PHE A 11 -24.02 9.78 3.29
C PHE A 11 -23.56 9.39 1.87
N PHE A 12 -22.47 9.99 1.41
CA PHE A 12 -21.82 9.60 0.15
C PHE A 12 -20.97 8.34 0.37
N TYR A 13 -21.31 7.25 -0.32
CA TYR A 13 -20.63 5.95 -0.16
C TYR A 13 -19.11 6.02 -0.41
N GLY A 14 -18.62 7.01 -1.16
CA GLY A 14 -17.18 7.20 -1.37
C GLY A 14 -16.39 7.48 -0.10
N TRP A 15 -17.00 7.96 0.99
CA TRP A 15 -16.33 8.07 2.30
C TRP A 15 -16.09 6.70 2.94
N LEU A 16 -17.00 5.73 2.74
CA LEU A 16 -16.81 4.35 3.18
C LEU A 16 -15.71 3.66 2.36
N VAL A 17 -15.66 3.93 1.06
CA VAL A 17 -14.56 3.46 0.19
C VAL A 17 -13.24 4.08 0.61
N LEU A 18 -13.21 5.38 0.94
CA LEU A 18 -12.01 6.03 1.47
C LEU A 18 -11.55 5.40 2.79
N ALA A 19 -12.47 5.09 3.71
CA ALA A 19 -12.14 4.36 4.93
C ALA A 19 -11.54 2.97 4.63
N ALA A 20 -12.10 2.24 3.65
CA ALA A 20 -11.52 0.98 3.20
C ALA A 20 -10.11 1.16 2.60
N CYS A 21 -9.87 2.23 1.84
CA CYS A 21 -8.56 2.60 1.33
C CYS A 21 -7.55 2.89 2.46
N VAL A 22 -7.98 3.57 3.52
CA VAL A 22 -7.16 3.80 4.73
C VAL A 22 -6.82 2.47 5.42
N LEU A 23 -7.78 1.55 5.54
CA LEU A 23 -7.56 0.21 6.09
C LEU A 23 -6.54 -0.60 5.28
N VAL A 24 -6.59 -0.52 3.94
CA VAL A 24 -5.54 -1.12 3.09
C VAL A 24 -4.21 -0.38 3.24
N GLY A 25 -4.22 0.93 3.47
CA GLY A 25 -3.02 1.71 3.78
C GLY A 25 -2.31 1.23 5.05
N ILE A 26 -3.05 0.82 6.08
CA ILE A 26 -2.50 0.24 7.32
C ILE A 26 -1.61 -0.96 7.02
N THR A 27 -1.96 -1.77 6.03
CA THR A 27 -1.23 -3.02 5.74
C THR A 27 0.06 -2.79 4.96
N ALA A 28 0.20 -1.63 4.30
CA ALA A 28 1.47 -1.23 3.68
C ALA A 28 2.57 -0.94 4.73
N ALA A 29 2.22 -0.76 6.00
CA ALA A 29 3.20 -0.52 7.06
C ALA A 29 4.03 -1.77 7.44
N ALA A 30 3.61 -2.98 7.05
CA ALA A 30 4.33 -4.23 7.33
C ALA A 30 5.80 -4.20 6.90
N GLN A 31 6.10 -3.53 5.77
CA GLN A 31 7.47 -3.41 5.27
C GLN A 31 8.37 -2.52 6.15
N LEU A 32 7.78 -1.61 6.93
CA LEU A 32 8.50 -0.72 7.85
C LEU A 32 8.79 -1.42 9.19
N THR A 33 7.91 -2.32 9.61
CA THR A 33 7.99 -3.03 10.90
C THR A 33 9.10 -4.08 10.93
N TYR A 34 9.59 -4.56 9.77
CA TYR A 34 10.68 -5.55 9.71
C TYR A 34 11.89 -5.20 10.59
N GLY A 35 12.25 -3.91 10.66
CA GLY A 35 13.36 -3.42 11.47
C GLY A 35 13.27 -3.77 12.96
N ILE A 36 12.06 -3.96 13.48
CA ILE A 36 11.81 -4.33 14.88
C ILE A 36 12.25 -5.78 15.14
N TYR A 37 12.04 -6.67 14.17
CA TYR A 37 12.37 -8.10 14.29
C TYR A 37 13.85 -8.41 14.07
N VAL A 38 14.62 -7.50 13.46
CA VAL A 38 16.04 -7.73 13.11
C VAL A 38 16.87 -8.13 14.33
N LYS A 39 16.65 -7.49 15.48
CA LYS A 39 17.40 -7.82 16.71
C LYS A 39 17.12 -9.24 17.20
N GLU A 40 15.87 -9.64 17.19
CA GLU A 40 15.43 -10.98 17.60
C GLU A 40 15.93 -12.07 16.64
N LEU A 41 15.91 -11.81 15.33
CA LEU A 41 16.43 -12.74 14.32
C LEU A 41 17.95 -12.97 14.47
N ILE A 42 18.71 -11.91 14.75
CA ILE A 42 20.16 -12.02 15.02
C ILE A 42 20.40 -12.80 16.32
N ALA A 43 19.58 -12.57 17.35
CA ALA A 43 19.70 -13.26 18.63
C ALA A 43 19.41 -14.77 18.51
N GLU A 44 18.37 -15.17 17.76
CA GLU A 44 18.01 -16.59 17.61
C GLU A 44 18.91 -17.35 16.64
N PHE A 45 19.23 -16.75 15.49
CA PHE A 45 19.93 -17.47 14.41
C PHE A 45 21.42 -17.14 14.28
N HIS A 46 21.91 -16.15 15.02
CA HIS A 46 23.30 -15.68 14.98
C HIS A 46 23.76 -15.26 13.57
N TRP A 47 22.83 -14.82 12.73
CA TRP A 47 23.15 -14.30 11.41
C TRP A 47 23.85 -12.96 11.50
N SER A 48 24.67 -12.65 10.49
CA SER A 48 25.28 -11.32 10.41
C SER A 48 24.19 -10.25 10.22
N ARG A 49 24.43 -9.07 10.79
CA ARG A 49 23.53 -7.92 10.65
C ARG A 49 23.32 -7.53 9.18
N THR A 50 24.38 -7.58 8.39
CA THR A 50 24.35 -7.32 6.94
C THR A 50 23.39 -8.27 6.22
N LEU A 51 23.48 -9.57 6.53
CA LEU A 51 22.65 -10.60 5.91
C LEU A 51 21.17 -10.47 6.31
N THR A 52 20.89 -10.09 7.55
CA THR A 52 19.52 -9.87 8.03
C THR A 52 18.91 -8.61 7.42
N SER A 53 19.70 -7.53 7.28
CA SER A 53 19.25 -6.30 6.64
C SER A 53 19.02 -6.46 5.14
N SER A 54 19.83 -7.26 4.44
CA SER A 54 19.66 -7.46 2.99
C SER A 54 18.36 -8.17 2.60
N ILE A 55 17.70 -8.88 3.53
CA ILE A 55 16.34 -9.41 3.32
C ILE A 55 15.34 -8.27 3.05
N SER A 56 15.44 -7.16 3.80
CA SER A 56 14.60 -5.98 3.57
C SER A 56 14.91 -5.30 2.24
N SER A 57 16.18 -5.28 1.82
CA SER A 57 16.58 -4.77 0.51
C SER A 57 15.95 -5.59 -0.63
N VAL A 58 15.95 -6.92 -0.50
CA VAL A 58 15.26 -7.80 -1.47
C VAL A 58 13.75 -7.53 -1.47
N HIS A 59 13.13 -7.34 -0.31
CA HIS A 59 11.72 -6.97 -0.22
C HIS A 59 11.42 -5.70 -1.01
N TYR A 60 12.17 -4.61 -0.79
CA TYR A 60 11.97 -3.35 -1.52
C TYR A 60 12.26 -3.47 -3.01
N PHE A 61 13.24 -4.28 -3.40
CA PHE A 61 13.53 -4.54 -4.81
C PHE A 61 12.37 -5.27 -5.50
N VAL A 62 11.87 -6.36 -4.90
CA VAL A 62 10.72 -7.11 -5.42
C VAL A 62 9.46 -6.26 -5.41
N TYR A 63 9.20 -5.52 -4.33
CA TYR A 63 8.10 -4.57 -4.24
C TYR A 63 8.13 -3.55 -5.38
N SER A 64 9.29 -2.97 -5.68
CA SER A 64 9.45 -1.97 -6.75
C SER A 64 9.14 -2.56 -8.12
N LEU A 65 9.64 -3.75 -8.41
CA LEU A 65 9.35 -4.45 -9.67
C LEU A 65 7.86 -4.83 -9.77
N ALA A 66 7.31 -5.33 -8.67
CA ALA A 66 5.91 -5.73 -8.57
C ALA A 66 4.96 -4.54 -8.66
N ALA A 67 5.34 -3.35 -8.18
CA ALA A 67 4.52 -2.14 -8.27
C ALA A 67 4.25 -1.70 -9.72
N VAL A 68 5.24 -1.85 -10.61
CA VAL A 68 5.08 -1.59 -12.05
C VAL A 68 4.02 -2.53 -12.65
N LEU A 69 4.10 -3.82 -12.31
CA LEU A 69 3.12 -4.81 -12.76
C LEU A 69 1.74 -4.56 -12.14
N ALA A 70 1.69 -4.27 -10.84
CA ALA A 70 0.47 -4.00 -10.09
C ALA A 70 -0.32 -2.83 -10.67
N GLY A 71 0.34 -1.79 -11.19
CA GLY A 71 -0.32 -0.69 -11.91
C GLY A 71 -1.16 -1.21 -13.08
N THR A 72 -0.55 -1.99 -13.99
CA THR A 72 -1.25 -2.54 -15.16
C THR A 72 -2.35 -3.53 -14.81
N ILE A 73 -2.15 -4.31 -13.74
CA ILE A 73 -3.13 -5.28 -13.23
C ILE A 73 -4.33 -4.55 -12.60
N THR A 74 -4.09 -3.47 -11.87
CA THR A 74 -5.14 -2.66 -11.21
C THR A 74 -6.11 -2.05 -12.22
N ASP A 75 -5.64 -1.73 -13.42
CA ASP A 75 -6.50 -1.17 -14.46
C ASP A 75 -7.42 -2.23 -15.11
N ARG A 76 -7.02 -3.50 -15.11
CA ARG A 76 -7.75 -4.59 -15.79
C ARG A 76 -8.62 -5.44 -14.87
N TYR A 77 -8.25 -5.55 -13.59
CA TYR A 77 -8.92 -6.43 -12.63
C TYR A 77 -9.75 -5.65 -11.60
N LYS A 78 -10.74 -6.33 -11.01
CA LYS A 78 -11.59 -5.74 -9.97
C LYS A 78 -10.76 -5.46 -8.71
N PRO A 79 -10.81 -4.25 -8.13
CA PRO A 79 -10.08 -3.88 -6.91
C PRO A 79 -10.27 -4.85 -5.75
N ARG A 80 -11.49 -5.37 -5.57
CA ARG A 80 -11.82 -6.35 -4.52
C ARG A 80 -11.02 -7.64 -4.65
N LEU A 81 -10.87 -8.17 -5.87
CA LEU A 81 -10.11 -9.40 -6.11
C LEU A 81 -8.64 -9.20 -5.78
N LEU A 82 -8.08 -8.06 -6.19
CA LEU A 82 -6.67 -7.74 -5.94
C LEU A 82 -6.37 -7.62 -4.45
N ILE A 83 -7.25 -6.99 -3.67
CA ILE A 83 -7.07 -6.89 -2.21
C ILE A 83 -7.09 -8.26 -1.55
N VAL A 84 -8.00 -9.15 -1.96
CA VAL A 84 -8.07 -10.50 -1.39
C VAL A 84 -6.81 -11.31 -1.72
N VAL A 85 -6.35 -11.25 -2.98
CA VAL A 85 -5.10 -11.91 -3.38
C VAL A 85 -3.91 -11.37 -2.58
N SER A 86 -3.82 -10.05 -2.45
CA SER A 86 -2.77 -9.40 -1.66
C SER A 86 -2.86 -9.73 -0.17
N ALA A 87 -4.06 -9.89 0.39
CA ALA A 87 -4.25 -10.32 1.77
C ALA A 87 -3.66 -11.72 1.99
N VAL A 88 -3.97 -12.65 1.09
CA VAL A 88 -3.45 -14.02 1.16
C VAL A 88 -1.93 -14.04 1.00
N LEU A 89 -1.37 -13.26 0.07
CA LEU A 89 0.08 -13.19 -0.14
C LEU A 89 0.81 -12.53 1.04
N LEU A 90 0.31 -11.38 1.53
CA LEU A 90 0.94 -10.67 2.64
C LEU A 90 0.79 -11.42 3.96
N GLY A 91 -0.45 -11.77 4.32
CA GLY A 91 -0.75 -12.51 5.53
C GLY A 91 -0.13 -13.90 5.53
N GLY A 92 -0.24 -14.62 4.41
CA GLY A 92 0.38 -15.94 4.24
C GLY A 92 1.90 -15.89 4.22
N GLY A 93 2.50 -14.88 3.57
CA GLY A 93 3.95 -14.65 3.58
C GLY A 93 4.47 -14.42 5.00
N LEU A 94 3.81 -13.56 5.78
CA LEU A 94 4.16 -13.34 7.19
C LEU A 94 3.94 -14.59 8.03
N PHE A 95 2.84 -15.32 7.83
CA PHE A 95 2.59 -16.57 8.55
C PHE A 95 3.70 -17.60 8.27
N LEU A 96 4.12 -17.74 7.02
CA LEU A 96 5.25 -18.59 6.65
C LEU A 96 6.56 -18.12 7.29
N CYS A 97 6.74 -16.81 7.49
CA CYS A 97 7.91 -16.29 8.19
C CYS A 97 8.02 -16.81 9.64
N GLY A 98 6.89 -16.93 10.35
CA GLY A 98 6.87 -17.47 11.70
C GLY A 98 7.35 -18.93 11.81
N PHE A 99 7.31 -19.69 10.71
CA PHE A 99 7.83 -21.07 10.64
C PHE A 99 9.26 -21.18 10.15
N SER A 100 9.88 -20.06 9.79
CA SER A 100 11.22 -20.10 9.21
C SER A 100 12.28 -20.60 10.19
N ARG A 101 13.25 -21.33 9.65
CA ARG A 101 14.43 -21.85 10.35
C ARG A 101 15.73 -21.50 9.64
N ASN A 102 15.64 -21.04 8.39
CA ASN A 102 16.78 -20.75 7.54
C ASN A 102 16.66 -19.36 6.90
N VAL A 103 17.81 -18.75 6.62
CA VAL A 103 17.92 -17.45 5.95
C VAL A 103 17.14 -17.40 4.63
N TRP A 104 17.31 -18.43 3.80
CA TRP A 104 16.69 -18.52 2.47
C TRP A 104 15.17 -18.51 2.55
N GLN A 105 14.60 -19.06 3.63
CA GLN A 105 13.16 -19.03 3.86
C GLN A 105 12.67 -17.60 4.17
N MET A 106 13.45 -16.78 4.87
CA MET A 106 13.13 -15.36 5.05
C MET A 106 13.19 -14.57 3.74
N TYR A 107 14.20 -14.82 2.90
CA TYR A 107 14.25 -14.20 1.58
C TYR A 107 13.04 -14.56 0.73
N LEU A 108 12.60 -15.81 0.76
CA LEU A 108 11.44 -16.26 -0.01
C LEU A 108 10.13 -15.70 0.58
N PHE A 109 9.88 -15.91 1.87
CA PHE A 109 8.59 -15.61 2.49
C PHE A 109 8.39 -14.11 2.71
N PHE A 110 9.36 -13.42 3.30
CA PHE A 110 9.29 -11.98 3.52
C PHE A 110 9.73 -11.20 2.28
N GLY A 111 10.88 -11.57 1.70
CA GLY A 111 11.49 -10.83 0.60
C GLY A 111 10.72 -10.94 -0.72
N VAL A 112 10.06 -12.07 -0.99
CA VAL A 112 9.31 -12.28 -2.25
C VAL A 112 7.81 -12.31 -2.02
N ILE A 113 7.30 -13.29 -1.24
CA ILE A 113 5.85 -13.52 -1.13
C ILE A 113 5.15 -12.32 -0.48
N ALA A 114 5.63 -11.86 0.68
CA ALA A 114 5.05 -10.70 1.34
C ALA A 114 5.21 -9.42 0.50
N ALA A 115 6.34 -9.24 -0.20
CA ALA A 115 6.60 -8.10 -1.08
C ALA A 115 5.62 -8.04 -2.28
N LEU A 116 5.24 -9.19 -2.85
CA LEU A 116 4.21 -9.27 -3.87
C LEU A 116 2.83 -8.91 -3.33
N GLY A 117 2.55 -9.21 -2.06
CA GLY A 117 1.32 -8.80 -1.39
C GLY A 117 1.26 -7.28 -1.12
N THR A 118 2.36 -6.70 -0.63
CA THR A 118 2.43 -5.26 -0.30
C THR A 118 2.36 -4.36 -1.53
N SER A 119 2.81 -4.80 -2.71
CA SER A 119 2.84 -3.98 -3.94
C SER A 119 1.46 -3.45 -4.36
N CYS A 120 0.41 -4.26 -4.24
CA CYS A 120 -0.95 -3.85 -4.58
C CYS A 120 -1.59 -2.94 -3.51
N CYS A 121 -1.05 -2.90 -2.29
CA CYS A 121 -1.63 -2.14 -1.18
C CYS A 121 -1.59 -0.62 -1.42
N TYR A 122 -0.67 -0.14 -2.28
CA TYR A 122 -0.62 1.27 -2.68
C TYR A 122 -1.38 1.54 -3.98
N CYS A 123 -1.19 0.69 -5.00
CA CYS A 123 -1.76 0.88 -6.33
C CYS A 123 -3.29 0.83 -6.33
N VAL A 124 -3.88 -0.14 -5.64
CA VAL A 124 -5.33 -0.37 -5.65
C VAL A 124 -6.09 0.79 -4.97
N PRO A 125 -5.76 1.19 -3.73
CA PRO A 125 -6.44 2.32 -3.09
C PRO A 125 -6.27 3.63 -3.87
N SER A 126 -5.08 3.87 -4.41
CA SER A 126 -4.81 5.08 -5.20
C SER A 126 -5.70 5.16 -6.45
N SER A 127 -5.84 4.05 -7.19
CA SER A 127 -6.72 3.99 -8.36
C SER A 127 -8.20 4.16 -7.99
N VAL A 128 -8.65 3.50 -6.92
CA VAL A 128 -10.05 3.60 -6.45
C VAL A 128 -10.38 5.03 -5.99
N VAL A 129 -9.52 5.66 -5.20
CA VAL A 129 -9.75 7.04 -4.73
C VAL A 129 -9.86 8.02 -5.90
N GLN A 130 -9.02 7.87 -6.93
CA GLN A 130 -9.08 8.71 -8.13
C GLN A 130 -10.39 8.53 -8.91
N ARG A 131 -10.97 7.32 -8.93
CA ARG A 131 -12.27 7.05 -9.57
C ARG A 131 -13.44 7.60 -8.78
N TRP A 132 -13.36 7.65 -7.45
CA TRP A 132 -14.46 8.09 -6.58
C TRP A 132 -14.48 9.59 -6.30
N PHE A 133 -13.32 10.27 -6.32
CA PHE A 133 -13.19 11.69 -6.01
C PHE A 133 -12.53 12.47 -7.14
N ILE A 134 -13.25 13.41 -7.76
CA ILE A 134 -12.72 14.29 -8.82
C ILE A 134 -12.26 15.62 -8.22
N GLU A 135 -13.15 16.33 -7.52
CA GLU A 135 -12.87 17.69 -7.01
C GLU A 135 -11.87 17.71 -5.85
N LYS A 136 -11.88 16.67 -4.99
CA LYS A 136 -11.03 16.57 -3.78
C LYS A 136 -10.02 15.42 -3.84
N ARG A 137 -9.60 15.02 -5.05
CA ARG A 137 -8.73 13.85 -5.27
C ARG A 137 -7.47 13.88 -4.41
N SER A 138 -6.78 15.02 -4.31
CA SER A 138 -5.52 15.14 -3.56
C SER A 138 -5.73 15.04 -2.05
N VAL A 139 -6.83 15.59 -1.52
CA VAL A 139 -7.18 15.49 -0.09
C VAL A 139 -7.54 14.04 0.26
N ALA A 140 -8.35 13.39 -0.59
CA ALA A 140 -8.71 12.00 -0.40
C ALA A 140 -7.49 11.06 -0.47
N LEU A 141 -6.58 11.28 -1.43
CA LEU A 141 -5.32 10.55 -1.49
C LEU A 141 -4.46 10.78 -0.24
N GLY A 142 -4.35 12.04 0.23
CA GLY A 142 -3.65 12.38 1.47
C GLY A 142 -4.20 11.62 2.68
N ILE A 143 -5.53 11.60 2.85
CA ILE A 143 -6.19 10.86 3.93
C ILE A 143 -5.90 9.35 3.80
N SER A 144 -5.95 8.80 2.58
CA SER A 144 -5.61 7.39 2.35
C SER A 144 -4.18 7.06 2.78
N MET A 145 -3.23 7.98 2.55
CA MET A 145 -1.83 7.81 2.93
C MET A 145 -1.58 7.87 4.44
N CYS A 146 -2.42 8.60 5.19
CA CYS A 146 -2.36 8.58 6.66
C CYS A 146 -2.51 7.16 7.23
N GLY A 147 -3.20 6.26 6.51
CA GLY A 147 -3.33 4.86 6.88
C GLY A 147 -1.98 4.17 7.10
N ILE A 148 -0.95 4.49 6.31
CA ILE A 148 0.39 3.88 6.44
C ILE A 148 1.04 4.27 7.77
N SER A 149 0.96 5.55 8.14
CA SER A 149 1.52 6.05 9.41
C SER A 149 0.78 5.48 10.62
N ILE A 150 -0.55 5.42 10.54
CA ILE A 150 -1.39 4.80 11.58
C ILE A 150 -1.03 3.31 11.72
N GLY A 151 -0.88 2.62 10.60
CA GLY A 151 -0.51 1.21 10.58
C GLY A 151 0.87 0.97 11.20
N SER A 152 1.86 1.79 10.87
CA SER A 152 3.20 1.67 11.46
C SER A 152 3.16 1.82 12.99
N PHE A 153 2.38 2.78 13.49
CA PHE A 153 2.19 2.97 14.93
C PHE A 153 1.48 1.77 15.59
N VAL A 154 0.34 1.33 15.04
CA VAL A 154 -0.46 0.23 15.60
C VAL A 154 0.32 -1.09 15.57
N ILE A 155 0.96 -1.40 14.44
CA ILE A 155 1.77 -2.61 14.31
C ILE A 155 2.97 -2.54 15.25
N SER A 156 3.65 -1.40 15.36
CA SER A 156 4.78 -1.26 16.30
C SER A 156 4.36 -1.51 17.75
N LEU A 157 3.19 -1.02 18.17
CA LEU A 157 2.65 -1.30 19.50
C LEU A 157 2.31 -2.79 19.68
N LEU A 158 1.68 -3.39 18.67
CA LEU A 158 1.32 -4.81 18.69
C LEU A 158 2.58 -5.67 18.82
N VAL A 159 3.57 -5.45 17.96
CA VAL A 159 4.84 -6.18 17.95
C VAL A 159 5.65 -5.91 19.22
N GLY A 160 5.68 -4.67 19.70
CA GLY A 160 6.34 -4.29 20.95
C GLY A 160 5.74 -4.94 22.19
N TYR A 161 4.47 -5.34 22.15
CA TYR A 161 3.82 -6.14 23.19
C TYR A 161 4.10 -7.64 23.02
N PHE A 162 4.01 -8.18 21.80
CA PHE A 162 4.16 -9.62 21.58
C PHE A 162 5.60 -10.12 21.72
N ILE A 163 6.60 -9.37 21.24
CA ILE A 163 8.01 -9.82 21.27
C ILE A 163 8.48 -10.13 22.69
N PRO A 164 8.34 -9.23 23.70
CA PRO A 164 8.86 -9.49 25.04
C PRO A 164 8.14 -10.61 25.80
N HIS A 165 6.86 -10.85 25.51
CA HIS A 165 6.03 -11.80 26.25
C HIS A 165 5.96 -13.20 25.61
N TYR A 166 5.94 -13.27 24.28
CA TYR A 166 5.68 -14.50 23.53
C TYR A 166 6.73 -14.80 22.46
N GLY A 167 7.71 -13.91 22.28
CA GLY A 167 8.76 -14.02 21.28
C GLY A 167 8.35 -13.53 19.89
N TRP A 168 9.35 -13.36 19.02
CA TRP A 168 9.14 -12.79 17.68
C TRP A 168 8.27 -13.64 16.75
N ARG A 169 8.30 -14.98 16.89
CA ARG A 169 7.48 -15.87 16.05
C ARG A 169 5.99 -15.59 16.24
N VAL A 170 5.55 -15.46 17.50
CA VAL A 170 4.17 -15.11 17.82
C VAL A 170 3.84 -13.69 17.38
N GLY A 171 4.79 -12.75 17.52
CA GLY A 171 4.65 -11.40 16.98
C GLY A 171 4.36 -11.38 15.47
N VAL A 172 5.13 -12.12 14.69
CA VAL A 172 4.96 -12.23 13.24
C VAL A 172 3.63 -12.92 12.87
N PHE A 173 3.22 -13.95 13.61
CA PHE A 173 1.91 -14.59 13.39
C PHE A 173 0.76 -13.63 13.69
N ALA A 174 0.85 -12.88 14.81
CA ALA A 174 -0.16 -11.91 15.21
C ALA A 174 -0.25 -10.77 14.18
N GLU A 175 0.89 -10.26 13.70
CA GLU A 175 0.96 -9.26 12.64
C GLU A 175 0.32 -9.79 11.34
N GLY A 176 0.71 -10.99 10.89
CA GLY A 176 0.15 -11.60 9.68
C GLY A 176 -1.38 -11.79 9.77
N ALA A 177 -1.88 -12.28 10.90
CA ALA A 177 -3.31 -12.48 11.14
C ALA A 177 -4.08 -11.15 11.21
N PHE A 178 -3.50 -10.14 11.86
CA PHE A 178 -4.07 -8.80 11.96
C PHE A 178 -4.20 -8.15 10.58
N LEU A 179 -3.13 -8.17 9.79
CA LEU A 179 -3.12 -7.60 8.44
C LEU A 179 -4.08 -8.34 7.50
N PHE A 180 -4.08 -9.67 7.55
CA PHE A 180 -5.03 -10.48 6.78
C PHE A 180 -6.48 -10.09 7.11
N SER A 181 -6.82 -10.02 8.39
CA SER A 181 -8.17 -9.69 8.85
C SER A 181 -8.61 -8.29 8.41
N ILE A 182 -7.72 -7.30 8.50
CA ILE A 182 -8.01 -5.93 8.05
C ILE A 182 -8.21 -5.87 6.54
N MET A 183 -7.39 -6.55 5.75
CA MET A 183 -7.55 -6.53 4.28
C MET A 183 -8.82 -7.23 3.84
N ILE A 184 -9.18 -8.35 4.47
CA ILE A 184 -10.44 -9.04 4.20
C ILE A 184 -11.62 -8.12 4.57
N LEU A 185 -11.58 -7.47 5.73
CA LEU A 185 -12.59 -6.49 6.13
C LEU A 185 -12.71 -5.35 5.11
N ALA A 186 -11.59 -4.76 4.69
CA ALA A 186 -11.56 -3.70 3.69
C ALA A 186 -12.12 -4.17 2.34
N SER A 187 -11.89 -5.43 1.96
CA SER A 187 -12.39 -6.00 0.70
C SER A 187 -13.93 -6.05 0.61
N PHE A 188 -14.64 -6.15 1.75
CA PHE A 188 -16.11 -6.14 1.76
C PHE A 188 -16.68 -4.76 1.44
N PHE A 189 -15.99 -3.70 1.86
CA PHE A 189 -16.41 -2.31 1.64
C PHE A 189 -15.88 -1.73 0.32
N MET A 190 -14.82 -2.30 -0.24
CA MET A 190 -14.19 -1.83 -1.47
C MET A 190 -15.12 -2.02 -2.68
N ALA A 191 -15.49 -0.92 -3.34
CA ALA A 191 -16.22 -0.88 -4.60
C ALA A 191 -15.39 -0.16 -5.66
N GLY A 192 -15.21 -0.80 -6.83
CA GLY A 192 -14.21 -0.36 -7.80
C GLY A 192 -14.64 0.89 -8.55
N ASN A 193 -15.91 0.95 -8.95
CA ASN A 193 -16.47 2.10 -9.66
C ASN A 193 -17.72 2.61 -8.92
N PRO A 194 -17.94 3.94 -8.88
CA PRO A 194 -19.15 4.51 -8.30
C PRO A 194 -20.42 4.08 -9.07
N GLU A 195 -20.29 3.77 -10.37
CA GLU A 195 -21.35 3.24 -11.22
C GLU A 195 -21.88 1.86 -10.77
N GLU A 196 -21.03 1.02 -10.15
CA GLU A 196 -21.46 -0.27 -9.57
C GLU A 196 -22.47 -0.09 -8.43
N LYS A 197 -22.53 1.12 -7.86
CA LYS A 197 -23.48 1.51 -6.81
C LYS A 197 -24.55 2.49 -7.33
N GLY A 198 -24.60 2.74 -8.64
CA GLY A 198 -25.51 3.72 -9.24
C GLY A 198 -25.21 5.16 -8.81
N LEU A 199 -23.98 5.45 -8.35
CA LEU A 199 -23.56 6.76 -7.87
C LEU A 199 -22.67 7.47 -8.89
N LEU A 200 -22.70 8.79 -8.88
CA LEU A 200 -21.75 9.63 -9.61
C LEU A 200 -20.50 9.92 -8.77
N PRO A 201 -19.32 10.06 -9.38
CA PRO A 201 -18.11 10.44 -8.67
C PRO A 201 -18.24 11.83 -8.04
N TYR A 202 -17.61 12.01 -6.88
CA TYR A 202 -17.71 13.24 -6.10
C TYR A 202 -17.16 14.43 -6.89
N GLY A 203 -18.02 15.40 -7.21
CA GLY A 203 -17.69 16.60 -7.99
C GLY A 203 -18.04 16.54 -9.48
N ALA A 204 -18.67 15.46 -9.97
CA ALA A 204 -19.01 15.28 -11.39
C ALA A 204 -19.92 16.39 -11.99
N GLU A 205 -20.78 17.02 -11.18
CA GLU A 205 -21.64 18.15 -11.62
C GLU A 205 -20.82 19.36 -12.09
N LYS A 206 -19.63 19.62 -11.52
CA LYS A 206 -18.76 20.74 -11.90
C LYS A 206 -17.91 20.44 -13.13
N THR A 207 -17.68 19.17 -13.45
CA THR A 207 -16.77 18.74 -14.52
C THR A 207 -17.30 19.05 -15.92
N LYS A 208 -18.62 19.09 -16.13
CA LYS A 208 -19.22 19.48 -17.43
C LYS A 208 -18.85 20.91 -17.85
N THR A 209 -18.65 21.82 -16.89
CA THR A 209 -18.29 23.23 -17.17
C THR A 209 -16.78 23.42 -17.35
N THR A 210 -15.94 22.61 -16.70
CA THR A 210 -14.47 22.72 -16.78
C THR A 210 -13.86 22.00 -17.98
N ASN A 211 -14.46 20.90 -18.46
CA ASN A 211 -13.92 20.15 -19.60
C ASN A 211 -13.86 20.95 -20.91
N ILE A 212 -14.72 21.95 -21.10
CA ILE A 212 -14.67 22.85 -22.28
C ILE A 212 -13.38 23.67 -22.31
N TYR A 213 -12.83 24.06 -21.15
CA TYR A 213 -11.63 24.89 -21.06
C TYR A 213 -10.32 24.09 -21.10
N ILE A 214 -10.33 22.84 -20.59
CA ILE A 214 -9.12 22.01 -20.49
C ILE A 214 -8.77 21.35 -21.83
N ASP A 215 -9.75 20.91 -22.62
CA ASP A 215 -9.50 20.33 -23.96
C ASP A 215 -8.80 21.34 -24.90
N GLN A 216 -9.06 22.64 -24.70
CA GLN A 216 -8.45 23.71 -25.46
C GLN A 216 -6.98 23.97 -25.05
N CYS A 217 -6.57 23.63 -23.83
CA CYS A 217 -5.18 23.74 -23.36
C CYS A 217 -4.38 22.43 -23.50
N LEU A 218 -5.03 21.26 -23.53
CA LEU A 218 -4.34 19.96 -23.59
C LEU A 218 -3.84 19.56 -24.98
N ASN A 219 -4.41 20.13 -26.04
CA ASN A 219 -3.93 19.91 -27.41
C ASN A 219 -2.48 20.39 -27.64
N ASP A 220 -1.92 21.20 -26.73
CA ASP A 220 -0.57 21.72 -26.88
C ASP A 220 0.54 20.94 -26.14
N VAL A 221 0.25 20.01 -25.20
CA VAL A 221 1.32 19.64 -24.23
C VAL A 221 1.56 18.16 -23.90
N TRP A 222 0.68 17.18 -24.12
CA TRP A 222 0.97 15.83 -23.55
C TRP A 222 0.65 14.60 -24.39
N THR A 223 1.70 14.00 -24.98
CA THR A 223 1.70 12.64 -25.52
C THR A 223 2.45 11.70 -24.57
N PHE A 224 1.84 10.55 -24.23
CA PHE A 224 2.30 9.48 -23.34
C PHE A 224 3.78 9.05 -23.48
N LYS A 225 4.41 9.32 -24.63
CA LYS A 225 5.84 9.09 -24.90
C LYS A 225 6.79 9.97 -24.06
N SER A 226 6.37 11.14 -23.58
CA SER A 226 7.24 12.05 -22.82
C SER A 226 7.43 11.65 -21.35
N LEU A 227 6.51 10.84 -20.79
CA LEU A 227 6.53 10.46 -19.38
C LEU A 227 7.62 9.44 -19.04
N ILE A 228 7.93 8.52 -19.96
CA ILE A 228 9.00 7.51 -19.77
C ILE A 228 10.40 8.16 -19.86
N VAL A 229 10.52 9.31 -20.51
CA VAL A 229 11.79 10.06 -20.65
C VAL A 229 11.91 11.17 -19.59
N ASN A 230 10.87 11.36 -18.76
CA ASN A 230 10.82 12.50 -17.86
C ASN A 230 11.74 12.30 -16.64
N LYS A 231 12.72 13.20 -16.48
CA LYS A 231 13.75 13.15 -15.43
C LYS A 231 13.16 13.10 -14.01
N TYR A 232 11.95 13.62 -13.82
CA TYR A 232 11.26 13.60 -12.53
C TYR A 232 10.70 12.23 -12.14
N PHE A 233 10.29 11.40 -13.12
CA PHE A 233 9.84 10.03 -12.86
C PHE A 233 11.01 9.14 -12.45
N LEU A 234 12.13 9.26 -13.18
CA LEU A 234 13.39 8.58 -12.82
C LEU A 234 13.96 9.12 -11.51
N GLY A 235 13.77 10.41 -11.22
CA GLY A 235 14.16 11.05 -9.96
C GLY A 235 13.39 10.54 -8.74
N CYS A 236 12.10 10.21 -8.87
CA CYS A 236 11.33 9.61 -7.77
C CYS A 236 11.84 8.20 -7.42
N PHE A 237 12.13 7.39 -8.44
CA PHE A 237 12.75 6.07 -8.26
C PHE A 237 14.15 6.18 -7.66
N ALA A 238 14.97 7.11 -8.16
CA ALA A 238 16.31 7.36 -7.62
C ALA A 238 16.27 7.84 -6.17
N ASN A 239 15.33 8.71 -5.80
CA ASN A 239 15.18 9.20 -4.43
C ASN A 239 14.82 8.07 -3.45
N GLN A 240 13.90 7.18 -3.83
CA GLN A 240 13.59 6.00 -3.02
C GLN A 240 14.79 5.06 -2.89
N PHE A 241 15.59 4.88 -3.95
CA PHE A 241 16.80 4.07 -3.93
C PHE A 241 17.91 4.70 -3.05
N PHE A 242 18.13 6.01 -3.15
CA PHE A 242 19.11 6.74 -2.34
C PHE A 242 18.74 6.80 -0.87
N THR A 243 17.45 6.88 -0.55
CA THR A 243 16.98 6.81 0.85
C THR A 243 17.33 5.45 1.46
N CYS A 244 17.20 4.36 0.69
CA CYS A 244 17.59 3.02 1.14
C CYS A 244 19.11 2.88 1.35
N ILE A 245 19.93 3.45 0.45
CA ILE A 245 21.40 3.45 0.60
C ILE A 245 21.84 4.29 1.80
N SER A 246 21.22 5.45 2.02
CA SER A 246 21.51 6.33 3.16
C SER A 246 21.25 5.61 4.48
N LEU A 247 20.12 4.89 4.59
CA LEU A 247 19.77 4.09 5.78
C LEU A 247 20.75 2.93 6.04
N ILE A 248 21.33 2.34 4.98
CA ILE A 248 22.37 1.31 5.08
C ILE A 248 23.71 1.92 5.51
N MET A 249 24.06 3.11 5.01
CA MET A 249 25.32 3.81 5.34
C MET A 249 25.30 4.35 6.77
N THR A 250 24.23 5.00 7.21
CA THR A 250 24.10 5.51 8.59
C THR A 250 24.19 4.41 9.65
N ASN A 251 23.84 3.17 9.28
CA ASN A 251 23.90 2.04 10.20
C ASN A 251 25.29 1.38 10.31
N ARG A 252 26.22 1.78 9.44
CA ARG A 252 27.61 1.31 9.39
C ARG A 252 28.54 2.11 10.30
N ASP A 253 28.17 3.34 10.66
CA ASP A 253 28.99 4.25 11.46
C ASP A 253 28.67 4.20 12.97
N GLY A 254 27.78 3.29 13.39
CA GLY A 254 27.33 3.11 14.77
C GLY A 254 27.87 1.86 15.49
N SER A 255 28.91 1.22 14.95
CA SER A 255 29.66 0.12 15.58
C SER A 255 31.10 0.52 15.81
#